data_AF-A0A7V4LQA4-F1
#
_entry.id   AF-A0A7V4LQA4-F1
#
_cell.length_a   1.000
_cell.length_b   1.000
_cell.length_c   1.000
_cell.angle_alpha   90.00
_cell.angle_beta   90.00
_cell.angle_gamma   90.00
#
_symmetry.space_group_name_H-M   'P 1'
#
loop_
_entity.id
_entity.type
_entity.pdbx_description
1 polymer ?
#
loop_
_entity_poly.entity_id
_entity_poly.type
_entity_poly.pdbx_seq_one_letter_code
_entity_poly.pdbx_strand_id
1 'polypeptide(L)'
;MTFFTGEGDEREIEAIRQKIDKTLQRIYSDIFYPPFLVISQPSLHVPEGILLEACLLRNEYIQISYKADGDARYTLISNNSVKEFYGMYQIQKGAYDTYECFFNAFEKVSTILKKEGMGFSNVVRQWNYIGNILGRDDVLPSGGTNYAIFNRVRTLFYEKENFCSGYPAATGIGMKHRGIGISVIAGTFPKEQLKP
;
A
#
# COMPACT_ATOMS: atom_id res chain seq x y z
N MET A 1 -1.64 -3.11 8.41
CA MET A 1 -2.05 -2.09 9.39
C MET A 1 -1.66 -0.72 8.87
N THR A 2 -2.54 0.27 8.93
CA THR A 2 -2.21 1.65 8.51
C THR A 2 -2.23 2.54 9.74
N PHE A 3 -1.10 3.16 10.06
CA PHE A 3 -0.99 4.10 11.15
C PHE A 3 -1.07 5.52 10.60
N PHE A 4 -2.09 6.26 10.98
CA PHE A 4 -2.24 7.68 10.70
C PHE A 4 -1.64 8.47 11.85
N THR A 5 -0.80 9.43 11.52
CA THR A 5 -0.01 10.21 12.47
C THR A 5 -0.28 11.70 12.30
N GLY A 6 0.09 12.48 13.31
CA GLY A 6 0.04 13.93 13.26
C GLY A 6 0.89 14.56 12.16
N GLU A 7 0.95 15.88 12.16
CA GLU A 7 1.87 16.60 11.29
C GLU A 7 3.30 16.47 11.84
N GLY A 8 4.26 16.29 10.94
CA GLY A 8 5.68 16.27 11.26
C GLY A 8 6.52 16.40 9.99
N ASP A 9 7.81 16.66 10.15
CA ASP A 9 8.76 16.60 9.04
C ASP A 9 9.14 15.14 8.69
N GLU A 10 9.87 14.95 7.60
CA GLU A 10 10.24 13.60 7.13
C GLU A 10 11.06 12.81 8.16
N ARG A 11 11.88 13.48 8.98
CA ARG A 11 12.70 12.82 10.01
C ARG A 11 11.86 12.40 11.19
N GLU A 12 10.93 13.25 11.62
CA GLU A 12 10.00 12.95 12.72
C GLU A 12 9.14 11.73 12.38
N ILE A 13 8.67 11.65 11.14
CA ILE A 13 7.75 10.58 10.74
C ILE A 13 8.50 9.28 10.44
N GLU A 14 9.73 9.37 9.95
CA GLU A 14 10.63 8.22 9.92
C GLU A 14 10.96 7.71 11.33
N ALA A 15 11.18 8.61 12.30
CA ALA A 15 11.38 8.20 13.70
C ALA A 15 10.14 7.52 14.30
N ILE A 16 8.93 8.02 13.98
CA ILE A 16 7.67 7.36 14.34
C ILE A 16 7.57 5.98 13.68
N ARG A 17 7.91 5.88 12.39
CA ARG A 17 7.92 4.61 11.65
C ARG A 17 8.85 3.59 12.29
N GLN A 18 10.07 3.98 12.65
CA GLN A 18 11.02 3.10 13.33
C GLN A 18 10.52 2.68 14.72
N LYS A 19 9.86 3.58 15.45
CA LYS A 19 9.26 3.24 16.76
C LYS A 19 8.11 2.25 16.61
N ILE A 20 7.26 2.41 15.60
CA ILE A 20 6.19 1.47 15.26
C ILE A 20 6.78 0.11 14.85
N ASP A 21 7.77 0.09 13.94
CA ASP A 21 8.44 -1.13 13.46
C ASP A 21 9.01 -1.94 14.65
N LYS A 22 9.79 -1.30 15.53
CA LYS A 22 10.33 -1.92 16.74
C LYS A 22 9.23 -2.41 17.70
N THR A 23 8.13 -1.66 17.82
CA THR A 23 7.01 -2.03 18.70
C THR A 23 6.29 -3.27 18.17
N LEU A 24 6.03 -3.31 16.87
CA LEU A 24 5.39 -4.44 16.21
C LEU A 24 6.28 -5.70 16.24
N GLN A 25 7.59 -5.57 16.04
CA GLN A 25 8.55 -6.67 16.20
C GLN A 25 8.51 -7.26 17.61
N ARG A 26 8.43 -6.41 18.64
CA ARG A 26 8.33 -6.85 20.04
C ARG A 26 7.01 -7.57 20.35
N ILE A 27 5.90 -7.11 19.77
CA ILE A 27 4.57 -7.71 20.02
C ILE A 27 4.41 -9.04 19.30
N TYR A 28 4.80 -9.09 18.01
CA TYR A 28 4.46 -10.21 17.15
C TYR A 28 5.61 -11.21 16.92
N SER A 29 6.83 -10.93 17.41
CA SER A 29 8.06 -11.66 17.07
C SER A 29 8.35 -11.69 15.55
N ASP A 30 9.49 -12.26 15.15
CA ASP A 30 9.85 -12.37 13.72
C ASP A 30 8.90 -13.30 12.92
N ILE A 31 8.08 -14.09 13.61
CA ILE A 31 7.23 -15.11 12.99
C ILE A 31 5.89 -14.53 12.51
N PHE A 32 5.35 -13.51 13.18
CA PHE A 32 4.01 -12.97 12.91
C PHE A 32 4.04 -11.51 12.48
N TYR A 33 4.85 -11.14 11.49
CA TYR A 33 5.07 -9.72 11.19
C TYR A 33 4.16 -9.16 10.07
N PRO A 34 3.01 -8.54 10.39
CA PRO A 34 2.09 -8.00 9.38
C PRO A 34 2.68 -6.79 8.64
N PRO A 35 2.26 -6.57 7.38
CA PRO A 35 2.60 -5.35 6.67
C PRO A 35 1.99 -4.13 7.34
N PHE A 36 2.71 -3.00 7.31
CA PHE A 36 2.18 -1.75 7.81
C PHE A 36 2.67 -0.51 7.03
N LEU A 37 1.84 0.53 7.08
CA LEU A 37 2.10 1.86 6.54
C LEU A 37 2.07 2.90 7.66
N VAL A 38 2.83 3.98 7.50
CA VAL A 38 2.78 5.16 8.37
C VAL A 38 2.47 6.38 7.52
N ILE A 39 1.31 6.98 7.73
CA ILE A 39 0.76 8.05 6.89
C ILE A 39 0.72 9.35 7.69
N SER A 40 1.34 10.41 7.16
CA SER A 40 1.27 11.75 7.74
C SER A 40 0.01 12.48 7.29
N GLN A 41 -1.08 12.09 7.93
CA GLN A 41 -2.37 12.67 7.74
C GLN A 41 -3.04 12.74 9.12
N PRO A 42 -3.05 13.92 9.75
CA PRO A 42 -3.59 14.07 11.09
C PRO A 42 -5.07 13.72 11.11
N SER A 43 -5.48 12.98 12.15
CA SER A 43 -6.89 12.75 12.44
C SER A 43 -7.52 14.02 13.00
N LEU A 44 -8.73 14.36 12.57
CA LEU A 44 -9.50 15.46 13.14
C LEU A 44 -9.75 15.28 14.65
N HIS A 45 -9.91 14.03 15.08
CA HIS A 45 -10.25 13.70 16.47
C HIS A 45 -9.02 13.44 17.35
N VAL A 46 -7.87 13.14 16.74
CA VAL A 46 -6.64 12.81 17.46
C VAL A 46 -5.41 13.44 16.76
N PRO A 47 -5.33 14.80 16.69
CA PRO A 47 -4.33 15.48 15.88
C PRO A 47 -2.89 15.25 16.37
N GLU A 48 -2.70 15.03 17.68
CA GLU A 48 -1.39 14.77 18.31
C GLU A 48 -1.14 13.28 18.58
N GLY A 49 -2.05 12.40 18.20
CA GLY A 49 -1.95 10.96 18.44
C GLY A 49 -1.69 10.14 17.18
N ILE A 50 -1.76 8.82 17.37
CA ILE A 50 -1.65 7.84 16.28
C ILE A 50 -2.97 7.08 16.20
N LEU A 51 -3.62 7.11 15.04
CA LEU A 51 -4.80 6.31 14.76
C LEU A 51 -4.40 5.07 13.96
N LEU A 52 -4.87 3.89 14.39
CA LEU A 52 -4.60 2.62 13.72
C LEU A 52 -5.84 2.15 12.96
N GLU A 53 -5.70 1.97 11.65
CA GLU A 53 -6.60 1.15 10.85
C GLU A 53 -6.05 -0.28 10.75
N ALA A 54 -6.83 -1.23 11.24
CA ALA A 54 -6.49 -2.65 11.20
C ALA A 54 -7.62 -3.45 10.56
N CYS A 55 -7.27 -4.36 9.66
CA CYS A 55 -8.17 -5.40 9.20
C CYS A 55 -8.03 -6.59 10.15
N LEU A 56 -9.14 -7.00 10.76
CA LEU A 56 -9.20 -8.17 11.64
C LEU A 56 -9.92 -9.29 10.90
N LEU A 57 -9.30 -10.47 10.90
CA LEU A 57 -9.88 -11.67 10.31
C LEU A 57 -10.19 -12.64 11.42
N ARG A 58 -11.39 -13.23 11.36
CA ARG A 58 -11.84 -14.26 12.29
C ARG A 58 -12.09 -15.54 11.51
N ASN A 59 -11.18 -16.50 11.58
CA ASN A 59 -11.45 -17.84 11.06
C ASN A 59 -10.51 -18.89 11.68
N GLU A 60 -11.06 -20.07 11.95
CA GLU A 60 -10.34 -21.21 12.55
C GLU A 60 -9.73 -22.15 11.49
N TYR A 61 -10.04 -21.95 10.20
CA TYR A 61 -9.62 -22.81 9.09
C TYR A 61 -8.81 -22.06 8.02
N ILE A 62 -7.96 -21.12 8.44
CA ILE A 62 -7.09 -20.36 7.53
C ILE A 62 -5.62 -20.64 7.82
N GLN A 63 -4.86 -20.90 6.75
CA GLN A 63 -3.41 -20.82 6.80
C GLN A 63 -3.01 -19.36 6.57
N ILE A 64 -2.28 -18.80 7.53
CA ILE A 64 -1.74 -17.43 7.44
C ILE A 64 -0.23 -17.55 7.28
N SER A 65 0.32 -16.88 6.28
CA SER A 65 1.78 -16.72 6.16
C SER A 65 2.15 -15.26 5.99
N TYR A 66 3.18 -14.85 6.73
CA TYR A 66 3.76 -13.52 6.66
C TYR A 66 5.03 -13.60 5.82
N LYS A 67 5.15 -12.73 4.83
CA LYS A 67 6.28 -12.72 3.90
C LYS A 67 6.84 -11.32 3.72
N ALA A 68 8.11 -11.27 3.34
CA ALA A 68 8.83 -10.04 3.04
C ALA A 68 9.61 -10.19 1.73
N ASP A 69 9.76 -9.08 1.01
CA ASP A 69 10.61 -8.97 -0.17
C ASP A 69 11.41 -7.67 -0.12
N GLY A 70 12.57 -7.74 0.53
CA GLY A 70 13.31 -6.55 0.95
C GLY A 70 12.50 -5.77 1.99
N ASP A 71 12.12 -4.55 1.64
CA ASP A 71 11.35 -3.61 2.44
C ASP A 71 9.83 -3.72 2.27
N ALA A 72 9.36 -4.45 1.25
CA ALA A 72 7.95 -4.78 1.07
C ALA A 72 7.56 -5.95 1.97
N ARG A 73 6.35 -5.88 2.54
CA ARG A 73 5.79 -6.96 3.37
C ARG A 73 4.37 -7.26 2.92
N TYR A 74 3.96 -8.50 3.08
CA TYR A 74 2.60 -8.93 2.78
C TYR A 74 2.19 -10.15 3.59
N THR A 75 0.89 -10.30 3.79
CA THR A 75 0.27 -11.44 4.44
C THR A 75 -0.52 -12.22 3.39
N LEU A 76 -0.31 -13.52 3.34
CA LEU A 76 -1.16 -14.44 2.59
C LEU A 76 -2.09 -15.15 3.55
N ILE A 77 -3.35 -15.20 3.17
CA ILE A 77 -4.37 -15.99 3.86
C ILE A 77 -4.94 -16.96 2.84
N SER A 78 -4.88 -18.25 3.14
CA SER A 78 -5.38 -19.27 2.22
C SER A 78 -6.15 -20.37 2.94
N ASN A 79 -7.12 -20.91 2.21
CA ASN A 79 -7.76 -22.20 2.49
C ASN A 79 -7.76 -23.04 1.20
N ASN A 80 -8.54 -24.13 1.17
CA ASN A 80 -8.58 -25.03 0.01
C ASN A 80 -9.14 -24.41 -1.28
N SER A 81 -9.77 -23.23 -1.22
CA SER A 81 -10.49 -22.64 -2.36
C SER A 81 -10.09 -21.20 -2.66
N VAL A 82 -9.49 -20.49 -1.70
CA VAL A 82 -9.17 -19.07 -1.83
C VAL A 82 -7.74 -18.83 -1.37
N LYS A 83 -7.04 -17.97 -2.11
CA LYS A 83 -5.78 -17.35 -1.70
C LYS A 83 -5.96 -15.85 -1.75
N GLU A 84 -5.89 -15.22 -0.58
CA GLU A 84 -5.94 -13.77 -0.40
C GLU A 84 -4.54 -13.24 -0.11
N PHE A 85 -4.28 -12.04 -0.60
CA PHE A 85 -3.03 -11.31 -0.48
C PHE A 85 -3.32 -9.93 0.10
N TYR A 86 -2.64 -9.60 1.18
CA TYR A 86 -2.70 -8.30 1.84
C TYR A 86 -1.30 -7.71 1.82
N GLY A 87 -1.03 -6.82 0.87
CA GLY A 87 0.31 -6.25 0.69
C GLY A 87 0.34 -4.76 0.92
N MET A 88 1.44 -4.30 1.51
CA MET A 88 1.68 -2.87 1.71
C MET A 88 3.12 -2.52 1.34
N TYR A 89 3.29 -1.40 0.67
CA TYR A 89 4.58 -0.86 0.31
C TYR A 89 4.60 0.66 0.46
N GLN A 90 5.69 1.20 0.98
CA GLN A 90 5.88 2.64 1.15
C GLN A 90 7.30 3.01 0.77
N ILE A 91 7.43 4.06 -0.03
CA ILE A 91 8.71 4.62 -0.43
C ILE A 91 8.65 6.14 -0.30
N GLN A 92 9.74 6.72 0.22
CA GLN A 92 9.93 8.17 0.26
C GLN A 92 10.47 8.65 -1.09
N LYS A 93 10.16 9.90 -1.49
CA LYS A 93 10.69 10.45 -2.75
C LYS A 93 12.21 10.49 -2.77
N GLY A 94 12.84 10.93 -1.67
CA GLY A 94 14.31 11.04 -1.59
C GLY A 94 14.89 11.83 -2.77
N ALA A 95 15.90 11.27 -3.42
CA ALA A 95 16.55 11.84 -4.60
C ALA A 95 15.79 11.59 -5.92
N TYR A 96 14.79 10.71 -5.93
CA TYR A 96 14.00 10.41 -7.12
C TYR A 96 13.15 11.61 -7.54
N ASP A 97 12.83 11.71 -8.83
CA ASP A 97 11.69 12.52 -9.25
C ASP A 97 10.36 11.85 -8.84
N THR A 98 9.25 12.59 -8.92
CA THR A 98 7.95 12.06 -8.49
C THR A 98 7.48 10.89 -9.34
N TYR A 99 7.76 10.90 -10.64
CA TYR A 99 7.37 9.82 -11.54
C TYR A 99 8.12 8.53 -11.21
N GLU A 100 9.44 8.60 -11.10
CA GLU A 100 10.30 7.47 -10.76
C GLU A 100 9.94 6.88 -9.39
N CYS A 101 9.72 7.73 -8.38
CA CYS A 101 9.28 7.29 -7.06
C CYS A 101 7.98 6.49 -7.13
N PHE A 102 6.98 6.98 -7.87
CA PHE A 102 5.69 6.31 -8.00
C PHE A 102 5.80 5.04 -8.84
N PHE A 103 6.58 5.07 -9.92
CA PHE A 103 6.81 3.90 -10.77
C PHE A 103 7.45 2.77 -9.97
N ASN A 104 8.50 3.05 -9.20
CA ASN A 104 9.20 2.07 -8.36
C ASN A 104 8.25 1.47 -7.31
N ALA A 105 7.31 2.26 -6.77
CA ALA A 105 6.30 1.74 -5.86
C ALA A 105 5.34 0.75 -6.52
N PHE A 106 4.81 1.08 -7.69
CA PHE A 106 3.94 0.17 -8.44
C PHE A 106 4.69 -1.07 -8.94
N GLU A 107 5.95 -0.92 -9.35
CA GLU A 107 6.81 -2.03 -9.75
C GLU A 107 7.04 -3.00 -8.59
N LYS A 108 7.34 -2.48 -7.40
CA LYS A 108 7.49 -3.31 -6.20
C LYS A 108 6.21 -4.08 -5.89
N VAL A 109 5.04 -3.40 -5.90
CA VAL A 109 3.74 -4.05 -5.68
C VAL A 109 3.45 -5.11 -6.75
N SER A 110 3.72 -4.82 -8.02
CA SER A 110 3.58 -5.80 -9.12
C SER A 110 4.48 -7.02 -8.89
N THR A 111 5.71 -6.81 -8.44
CA THR A 111 6.70 -7.86 -8.21
C THR A 111 6.25 -8.81 -7.10
N ILE A 112 5.79 -8.28 -5.96
CA ILE A 112 5.32 -9.13 -4.85
C ILE A 112 4.00 -9.85 -5.17
N LEU A 113 3.11 -9.26 -5.98
CA LEU A 113 1.92 -9.95 -6.48
C LEU A 113 2.31 -11.12 -7.40
N LYS A 114 3.23 -10.88 -8.35
CA LYS A 114 3.69 -11.90 -9.31
C LYS A 114 4.36 -13.08 -8.64
N LYS A 115 5.13 -12.85 -7.56
CA LYS A 115 5.70 -13.92 -6.73
C LYS A 115 4.65 -14.88 -6.17
N GLU A 116 3.41 -14.41 -6.05
CA GLU A 116 2.30 -15.17 -5.51
C GLU A 116 1.31 -15.65 -6.58
N GLY A 117 1.69 -15.53 -7.86
CA GLY A 117 0.86 -15.94 -9.00
C GLY A 117 -0.29 -14.97 -9.31
N MET A 118 -0.19 -13.72 -8.84
CA MET A 118 -1.21 -12.69 -9.01
C MET A 118 -0.69 -11.50 -9.83
N GLY A 119 -1.60 -10.75 -10.44
CA GLY A 119 -1.35 -9.46 -11.09
C GLY A 119 -2.23 -8.36 -10.50
N PHE A 120 -2.16 -7.15 -11.06
CA PHE A 120 -3.07 -6.07 -10.64
C PHE A 120 -4.53 -6.40 -10.97
N SER A 121 -4.79 -7.25 -11.97
CA SER A 121 -6.11 -7.79 -12.27
C SER A 121 -6.73 -8.62 -11.13
N ASN A 122 -5.94 -9.11 -10.18
CA ASN A 122 -6.43 -9.83 -9.00
C ASN A 122 -6.72 -8.90 -7.80
N VAL A 123 -6.33 -7.62 -7.88
CA VAL A 123 -6.58 -6.66 -6.81
C VAL A 123 -8.07 -6.34 -6.78
N VAL A 124 -8.68 -6.44 -5.60
CA VAL A 124 -10.11 -6.11 -5.37
C VAL A 124 -10.26 -4.78 -4.62
N ARG A 125 -9.22 -4.38 -3.87
CA ARG A 125 -9.22 -3.14 -3.10
C ARG A 125 -7.82 -2.53 -3.04
N GLN A 126 -7.72 -1.22 -3.26
CA GLN A 126 -6.46 -0.49 -3.24
C GLN A 126 -6.58 0.86 -2.50
N TRP A 127 -5.65 1.16 -1.62
CA TRP A 127 -5.46 2.49 -1.03
C TRP A 127 -4.13 3.07 -1.49
N ASN A 128 -4.15 4.35 -1.85
CA ASN A 128 -2.99 5.11 -2.29
C ASN A 128 -2.88 6.38 -1.46
N TYR A 129 -1.74 6.55 -0.79
CA TYR A 129 -1.41 7.71 0.02
C TYR A 129 -0.34 8.49 -0.74
N ILE A 130 -0.76 9.57 -1.39
CA ILE A 130 0.04 10.31 -2.37
C ILE A 130 0.67 11.52 -1.69
N GLY A 131 2.00 11.54 -1.66
CA GLY A 131 2.75 12.61 -1.05
C GLY A 131 2.61 13.94 -1.76
N ASN A 132 2.26 14.99 -1.00
CA ASN A 132 2.02 16.33 -1.52
C ASN A 132 1.10 16.29 -2.77
N ILE A 133 -0.05 15.64 -2.65
CA ILE A 133 -0.92 15.26 -3.79
C ILE A 133 -1.28 16.39 -4.76
N LEU A 134 -1.44 17.62 -4.24
CA LEU A 134 -1.73 18.84 -5.03
C LEU A 134 -0.47 19.58 -5.48
N GLY A 135 0.69 19.22 -4.92
CA GLY A 135 1.98 19.74 -5.32
C GLY A 135 2.28 19.46 -6.79
N ARG A 136 3.13 20.30 -7.37
CA ARG A 136 3.61 20.17 -8.74
C ARG A 136 5.08 19.81 -8.71
N ASP A 137 5.44 18.83 -9.51
CA ASP A 137 6.84 18.53 -9.83
C ASP A 137 7.19 19.30 -11.10
N ASP A 138 8.13 20.22 -10.98
CA ASP A 138 8.61 21.11 -12.04
C ASP A 138 9.52 20.39 -13.06
N VAL A 139 9.92 19.15 -12.78
CA VAL A 139 10.78 18.35 -13.66
C VAL A 139 10.05 17.84 -14.91
N LEU A 140 8.71 17.70 -14.88
CA LEU A 140 7.96 17.32 -16.09
C LEU A 140 7.65 18.55 -16.95
N PRO A 141 8.01 18.55 -18.25
CA PRO A 141 7.76 19.68 -19.17
C PRO A 141 6.29 20.11 -19.26
N SER A 142 5.36 19.23 -18.89
CA SER A 142 3.92 19.46 -18.97
C SER A 142 3.28 19.92 -17.65
N GLY A 143 4.03 20.18 -16.57
CA GLY A 143 3.50 20.77 -15.34
C GLY A 143 2.30 20.02 -14.75
N GLY A 144 2.51 18.80 -14.28
CA GLY A 144 1.46 17.98 -13.66
C GLY A 144 1.42 18.12 -12.14
N THR A 145 0.23 17.95 -11.53
CA THR A 145 0.16 17.69 -10.09
C THR A 145 0.66 16.27 -9.79
N ASN A 146 1.13 16.02 -8.57
CA ASN A 146 1.53 14.68 -8.13
C ASN A 146 0.39 13.66 -8.34
N TYR A 147 -0.87 14.06 -8.16
CA TYR A 147 -2.02 13.22 -8.50
C TYR A 147 -2.08 12.81 -9.98
N ALA A 148 -1.81 13.74 -10.91
CA ALA A 148 -1.80 13.45 -12.33
C ALA A 148 -0.66 12.49 -12.70
N ILE A 149 0.53 12.68 -12.11
CA ILE A 149 1.68 11.79 -12.27
C ILE A 149 1.34 10.38 -11.75
N PHE A 150 0.78 10.29 -10.55
CA PHE A 150 0.30 9.03 -9.96
C PHE A 150 -0.66 8.29 -10.90
N ASN A 151 -1.66 8.99 -11.45
CA ASN A 151 -2.62 8.38 -12.35
C ASN A 151 -1.97 7.87 -13.63
N ARG A 152 -1.04 8.63 -14.21
CA ARG A 152 -0.28 8.19 -15.39
C ARG A 152 0.51 6.92 -15.10
N VAL A 153 1.22 6.87 -13.97
CA VAL A 153 1.94 5.66 -13.55
C VAL A 153 0.97 4.50 -13.37
N ARG A 154 -0.13 4.69 -12.63
CA ARG A 154 -1.14 3.64 -12.41
C ARG A 154 -1.67 3.07 -13.72
N THR A 155 -1.99 3.93 -14.69
CA THR A 155 -2.45 3.52 -16.02
C THR A 155 -1.45 2.59 -16.70
N LEU A 156 -0.14 2.87 -16.65
CA LEU A 156 0.90 2.00 -17.26
C LEU A 156 0.94 0.58 -16.68
N PHE A 157 0.54 0.40 -15.42
CA PHE A 157 0.46 -0.93 -14.81
C PHE A 157 -0.88 -1.61 -15.10
N TYR A 158 -1.97 -0.83 -15.14
CA TYR A 158 -3.30 -1.38 -15.40
C TYR A 158 -3.48 -1.76 -16.88
N GLU A 159 -2.89 -1.05 -17.83
CA GLU A 159 -2.95 -1.38 -19.26
C GLU A 159 -2.28 -2.72 -19.62
N LYS A 160 -1.44 -3.26 -18.73
CA LYS A 160 -0.76 -4.56 -18.93
C LYS A 160 -1.62 -5.75 -18.49
N GLU A 161 -2.80 -5.50 -17.97
CA GLU A 161 -3.63 -6.47 -17.26
C GLU A 161 -5.01 -6.57 -17.89
N ASN A 162 -5.66 -7.73 -17.74
CA ASN A 162 -7.03 -7.93 -18.20
C ASN A 162 -8.00 -7.95 -17.01
N PHE A 163 -8.71 -6.84 -16.80
CA PHE A 163 -9.67 -6.67 -15.71
C PHE A 163 -11.05 -7.24 -16.07
N CYS A 164 -11.15 -8.56 -16.24
CA CYS A 164 -12.42 -9.24 -16.58
C CYS A 164 -13.56 -8.96 -15.59
N SER A 165 -13.23 -8.68 -14.33
CA SER A 165 -14.20 -8.41 -13.25
C SER A 165 -14.31 -6.92 -12.91
N GLY A 166 -13.81 -6.04 -13.79
CA GLY A 166 -13.73 -4.60 -13.54
C GLY A 166 -12.51 -4.18 -12.71
N TYR A 167 -12.33 -2.88 -12.57
CA TYR A 167 -11.24 -2.30 -11.77
C TYR A 167 -11.50 -2.44 -10.27
N PRO A 168 -10.44 -2.59 -9.44
CA PRO A 168 -10.60 -2.61 -7.98
C PRO A 168 -11.27 -1.34 -7.46
N ALA A 169 -11.98 -1.49 -6.34
CA ALA A 169 -12.37 -0.33 -5.55
C ALA A 169 -11.09 0.36 -5.05
N ALA A 170 -10.90 1.63 -5.41
CA ALA A 170 -9.67 2.35 -5.09
C ALA A 170 -9.93 3.67 -4.38
N THR A 171 -9.10 3.99 -3.39
CA THR A 171 -9.06 5.30 -2.73
C THR A 171 -7.68 5.92 -2.92
N GLY A 172 -7.65 7.18 -3.34
CA GLY A 172 -6.42 7.97 -3.47
C GLY A 172 -6.55 9.26 -2.67
N ILE A 173 -5.75 9.40 -1.62
CA ILE A 173 -5.77 10.57 -0.72
C ILE A 173 -4.37 11.14 -0.54
N GLY A 174 -4.30 12.40 -0.14
CA GLY A 174 -3.04 13.08 0.11
C GLY A 174 -2.43 12.72 1.47
N MET A 175 -1.11 12.69 1.51
CA MET A 175 -0.31 12.77 2.74
C MET A 175 0.71 13.90 2.63
N LYS A 176 1.21 14.44 3.74
CA LYS A 176 2.16 15.56 3.70
C LYS A 176 3.54 15.15 3.16
N HIS A 177 4.08 14.00 3.57
CA HIS A 177 5.43 13.59 3.15
C HIS A 177 5.51 13.31 1.67
N ARG A 178 6.66 13.60 1.07
CA ARG A 178 6.93 13.27 -0.33
C ARG A 178 7.17 11.77 -0.48
N GLY A 179 6.59 11.19 -1.51
CA GLY A 179 6.63 9.75 -1.78
C GLY A 179 5.24 9.16 -1.90
N ILE A 180 5.12 7.85 -1.72
CA ILE A 180 3.85 7.14 -1.86
C ILE A 180 3.76 5.93 -0.93
N GLY A 181 2.58 5.72 -0.36
CA GLY A 181 2.17 4.46 0.26
C GLY A 181 1.09 3.77 -0.56
N ILE A 182 1.24 2.48 -0.82
CA ILE A 182 0.25 1.65 -1.52
C ILE A 182 -0.11 0.48 -0.61
N SER A 183 -1.40 0.26 -0.40
CA SER A 183 -1.97 -0.93 0.24
C SER A 183 -2.91 -1.62 -0.74
N VAL A 184 -2.78 -2.93 -0.90
CA VAL A 184 -3.63 -3.73 -1.78
C VAL A 184 -4.18 -4.95 -1.07
N ILE A 185 -5.42 -5.29 -1.41
CA ILE A 185 -6.01 -6.60 -1.17
C ILE A 185 -6.24 -7.24 -2.54
N ALA A 186 -5.67 -8.41 -2.75
CA ALA A 186 -5.83 -9.19 -3.96
C ALA A 186 -6.25 -10.62 -3.61
N GLY A 187 -6.83 -11.33 -4.58
CA GLY A 187 -7.12 -12.74 -4.36
C GLY A 187 -7.45 -13.50 -5.63
N THR A 188 -7.31 -14.82 -5.53
CA THR A 188 -7.86 -15.76 -6.50
C THR A 188 -9.15 -16.31 -5.91
N PHE A 189 -10.28 -15.84 -6.43
CA PHE A 189 -11.61 -16.27 -6.01
C PHE A 189 -12.20 -17.24 -7.05
N PRO A 190 -12.91 -18.30 -6.63
CA PRO A 190 -13.69 -19.12 -7.55
C PRO A 190 -14.66 -18.24 -8.35
N LYS A 191 -14.77 -18.47 -9.66
CA LYS A 191 -15.57 -17.65 -10.60
C LYS A 191 -17.04 -17.47 -10.19
N GLU A 192 -17.56 -18.36 -9.35
CA GLU A 192 -18.96 -18.37 -8.90
C GLU A 192 -19.27 -17.37 -7.78
N GLN A 193 -18.25 -16.83 -7.10
CA GLN A 193 -18.41 -15.90 -5.96
C GLN A 193 -18.32 -14.42 -6.37
N LEU A 194 -18.02 -14.13 -7.63
CA LEU A 194 -17.97 -12.79 -8.20
C LEU A 194 -19.21 -12.53 -9.06
N LYS A 195 -20.40 -12.62 -8.46
CA LYS A 195 -21.59 -12.02 -9.08
C LYS A 195 -21.76 -10.59 -8.52
N PRO A 196 -22.01 -9.60 -9.39
CA PRO A 196 -22.24 -8.22 -8.98
C PRO A 196 -23.45 -8.08 -8.05
#